data_AF-A0A7C7PP21-F1
#
_entry.id   AF-A0A7C7PP21-F1
#
_cell.length_a   1.000
_cell.length_b   1.000
_cell.length_c   1.000
_cell.angle_alpha   90.00
_cell.angle_beta   90.00
_cell.angle_gamma   90.00
#
_symmetry.space_group_name_H-M   'P 1'
#
loop_
_entity.id
_entity.type
_entity.pdbx_description
1 polymer ?
#
loop_
_entity_poly.entity_id
_entity_poly.type
_entity_poly.pdbx_seq_one_letter_code
_entity_poly.pdbx_strand_id
1 'polypeptide(L)' 'MAEECGIFGIYAPGEDVARLTYFGLFALQHRGQESAGIAVSNGERLQVYKRMGLVSQVFSEETLT' A
#
# COMPACT_ATOMS: atom_id res chain seq x y z
N MET A 1 8.57 3.14 23.66
CA MET A 1 7.68 2.62 22.61
C MET A 1 8.48 2.62 21.33
N ALA A 2 8.68 1.46 20.71
CA ALA A 2 9.22 1.43 19.36
C ALA A 2 8.07 1.75 18.40
N GLU A 3 8.25 2.73 17.52
CA GLU A 3 7.45 2.77 16.30
C GLU A 3 7.91 1.60 15.43
N GLU A 4 6.96 0.77 15.03
CA GLU A 4 7.21 -0.41 14.21
C GLU A 4 6.33 -0.31 12.98
N CYS A 5 6.93 -0.15 11.80
CA CYS A 5 6.18 -0.02 10.55
C CYS A 5 5.27 -1.24 10.29
N GLY A 6 4.11 -1.00 9.66
CA GLY A 6 3.23 -2.07 9.18
C GLY A 6 3.64 -2.54 7.78
N ILE A 7 3.60 -3.86 7.54
CA ILE A 7 3.79 -4.45 6.21
C ILE A 7 2.57 -5.30 5.87
N PHE A 8 2.09 -5.20 4.63
CA PHE A 8 1.06 -6.04 4.05
C PHE A 8 1.53 -6.54 2.68
N GLY A 9 1.23 -7.79 2.36
CA GLY A 9 1.53 -8.39 1.06
C GLY A 9 0.43 -9.35 0.64
N ILE A 10 0.08 -9.32 -0.64
CA ILE A 10 -0.95 -10.18 -1.23
C ILE A 10 -0.48 -10.70 -2.58
N TYR A 11 -0.80 -11.96 -2.85
CA TYR A 11 -0.69 -12.57 -4.17
C TYR A 11 -2.05 -13.13 -4.54
N ALA A 12 -2.71 -12.50 -5.51
CA ALA A 12 -4.06 -12.86 -5.94
C ALA A 12 -4.19 -12.60 -7.46
N PRO A 13 -3.82 -13.57 -8.32
CA PRO A 13 -3.98 -13.44 -9.76
C PRO A 13 -5.43 -13.17 -10.15
N GLY A 14 -5.67 -12.16 -10.99
CA GLY A 14 -7.02 -11.78 -11.45
C GLY A 14 -7.75 -10.77 -10.55
N GLU A 15 -7.19 -10.42 -9.40
CA GLU A 15 -7.77 -9.45 -8.47
C GLU A 15 -7.05 -8.08 -8.52
N ASP A 16 -7.74 -7.03 -8.08
CA ASP A 16 -7.14 -5.69 -7.88
C ASP A 16 -6.27 -5.68 -6.61
N VAL A 17 -5.05 -6.21 -6.76
CA VAL A 17 -4.07 -6.32 -5.67
C VAL A 17 -3.62 -4.96 -5.14
N ALA A 18 -3.67 -3.88 -5.94
CA ALA A 18 -3.34 -2.53 -5.49
C ALA A 18 -4.35 -2.04 -4.45
N ARG A 19 -5.65 -2.17 -4.77
CA ARG A 19 -6.75 -1.77 -3.87
C ARG A 19 -6.83 -2.66 -2.63
N LEU A 20 -6.63 -3.97 -2.77
CA LEU A 20 -6.59 -4.87 -1.62
C LEU A 20 -5.41 -4.53 -0.69
N THR A 21 -4.25 -4.21 -1.26
CA THR A 21 -3.09 -3.73 -0.48
C THR A 21 -3.37 -2.42 0.22
N TYR A 22 -4.06 -1.47 -0.42
CA TYR A 22 -4.50 -0.22 0.22
C TYR A 22 -5.33 -0.49 1.48
N PHE A 23 -6.35 -1.36 1.40
CA PHE A 23 -7.17 -1.68 2.57
C PHE A 23 -6.38 -2.39 3.68
N GLY A 24 -5.46 -3.29 3.30
CA GLY A 24 -4.54 -3.93 4.25
C GLY A 24 -3.67 -2.93 4.99
N LEU A 25 -3.05 -1.99 4.27
CA LEU A 25 -2.25 -0.91 4.87
C LEU A 25 -3.09 0.05 5.69
N PHE A 26 -4.32 0.36 5.25
CA PHE A 26 -5.24 1.22 5.99
C PHE A 26 -5.59 0.61 7.36
N ALA A 27 -5.85 -0.70 7.42
CA ALA A 27 -6.06 -1.41 8.69
C ALA A 27 -4.81 -1.35 9.62
N LEU A 28 -3.61 -1.26 9.03
CA LEU A 28 -2.34 -1.15 9.75
C LEU A 28 -1.88 0.29 10.00
N GLN A 29 -2.67 1.32 9.68
CA GLN A 29 -2.28 2.73 9.80
C GLN A 29 -1.81 3.14 11.21
N HIS A 30 -2.30 2.46 12.25
CA HIS A 30 -1.89 2.68 13.63
C HIS A 30 -0.44 2.28 13.93
N ARG A 31 0.24 1.57 13.01
CA ARG A 31 1.63 1.13 13.12
C ARG A 31 2.64 2.14 12.56
N GLY A 32 2.21 3.07 11.71
CA GLY A 32 3.08 4.11 11.18
C GLY A 32 2.28 5.18 10.47
N GLN A 33 2.57 6.45 10.74
CA GLN A 33 1.79 7.60 10.24
C GLN A 33 2.59 8.59 9.41
N GLU A 34 3.89 8.34 9.20
CA GLU A 34 4.79 9.25 8.50
C GLU A 34 4.75 9.09 6.98
N SER A 35 4.63 7.86 6.48
CA SER A 35 4.63 7.56 5.05
C SER A 35 3.90 6.27 4.73
N ALA A 36 3.52 6.12 3.46
CA ALA A 36 2.96 4.88 2.93
C ALA A 36 3.46 4.60 1.51
N GLY A 37 3.50 3.32 1.14
CA GLY A 37 3.92 2.90 -0.18
C GLY A 37 3.31 1.56 -0.57
N ILE A 38 2.98 1.43 -1.86
CA ILE A 38 2.49 0.19 -2.48
C ILE A 38 3.39 -0.12 -3.67
N ALA A 39 3.76 -1.39 -3.80
CA ALA A 39 4.42 -1.92 -4.98
C ALA A 39 3.59 -3.08 -5.51
N VAL A 40 3.28 -3.07 -6.80
CA VAL A 40 2.47 -4.10 -7.48
C VAL A 40 3.19 -4.56 -8.74
N SER A 41 3.07 -5.84 -9.05
CA SER A 41 3.72 -6.45 -10.21
C SER A 41 2.71 -7.23 -11.04
N ASN A 42 2.83 -7.13 -12.35
CA ASN A 42 2.10 -7.98 -13.31
C ASN A 42 2.92 -9.20 -13.76
N GLY A 43 4.06 -9.47 -13.11
CA GLY A 43 4.99 -10.55 -13.47
C GLY A 43 6.09 -10.13 -14.45
N GLU A 44 5.91 -9.02 -15.18
CA GLU A 44 6.92 -8.48 -16.11
C GLU A 44 7.54 -7.18 -15.60
N ARG A 45 6.73 -6.35 -14.92
CA ARG A 45 7.14 -5.04 -14.41
C ARG A 45 6.62 -4.83 -13.00
N LEU A 46 7.47 -4.22 -12.17
CA LEU A 46 7.11 -3.72 -10.85
C LEU A 46 6.79 -2.23 -10.94
N GLN A 47 5.60 -1.85 -10.50
CA GLN A 47 5.19 -0.47 -10.32
C GLN A 47 5.22 -0.13 -8.83
N VAL A 48 5.74 1.05 -8.49
CA VAL A 48 5.92 1.47 -7.10
C VAL A 48 5.40 2.90 -6.96
N TYR A 49 4.54 3.11 -5.98
CA TYR A 49 4.09 4.44 -5.57
C TYR A 49 4.26 4.61 -4.06
N LYS A 50 4.94 5.68 -3.63
CA LYS A 50 5.16 5.99 -2.22
C LYS A 50 5.28 7.49 -1.99
N ARG A 51 4.72 7.98 -0.89
CA ARG A 51 4.87 9.37 -0.42
C ARG A 51 4.78 9.47 1.10
N MET A 52 5.14 10.63 1.64
CA MET A 52 4.86 11.00 3.02
C MET A 52 3.35 11.22 3.21
N GLY A 53 2.85 10.93 4.41
CA GLY A 53 1.45 11.07 4.80
C GLY A 53 0.77 9.75 5.14
N LEU A 54 -0.48 9.87 5.57
CA LEU A 54 -1.35 8.73 5.88
C LEU A 54 -1.69 7.95 4.60
N VAL A 55 -2.00 6.67 4.73
CA VAL A 55 -2.42 5.78 3.63
C VAL A 55 -3.55 6.41 2.81
N SER A 56 -4.58 6.97 3.44
CA SER A 56 -5.71 7.63 2.76
C SER A 56 -5.37 8.97 2.09
N GLN A 57 -4.23 9.56 2.41
CA GLN A 57 -3.74 10.80 1.79
C GLN A 57 -2.78 10.49 0.63
N VAL A 58 -2.02 9.40 0.75
CA VAL A 58 -1.05 8.98 -0.27
C VAL A 58 -1.75 8.37 -1.49
N PHE A 59 -2.82 7.60 -1.30
CA PHE A 59 -3.52 6.88 -2.38
C PHE A 59 -4.91 7.46 -2.67
N SER A 60 -5.22 7.52 -3.96
CA SER A 60 -6.48 7.95 -4.58
C SER A 60 -6.89 6.91 -5.62
N GLU A 61 -8.12 6.98 -6.16
CA GLU A 61 -8.55 6.06 -7.22
C GLU A 61 -7.62 6.08 -8.45
N GLU A 62 -7.08 7.25 -8.79
CA GLU A 62 -6.15 7.40 -9.92
C GLU A 62 -4.80 6.71 -9.70
N THR A 63 -4.35 6.63 -8.45
CA THR A 63 -3.06 6.00 -8.09
C THR A 63 -3.18 4.50 -7.79
N LEU A 64 -4.40 3.99 -7.66
CA LEU A 64 -4.72 2.57 -7.46
C LEU A 64 -5.21 1.93 -8.77
N THR A 65 -4.36 1.97 -9.81
CA THR A 65 -4.63 1.39 -11.13
C THR A 65 -3.53 0.44 -11.59
#